data_AF-A0A944XLU6-F1
#
_entry.id   AF-A0A944XLU6-F1
#
_cell.length_a   1.000
_cell.length_b   1.000
_cell.length_c   1.000
_cell.angle_alpha   90.00
_cell.angle_beta   90.00
_cell.angle_gamma   90.00
#
_symmetry.space_group_name_H-M   'P 1'
#
loop_
_entity.id
_entity.type
_entity.pdbx_description
1 polymer ?
#
loop_
_entity_poly.entity_id
_entity_poly.type
_entity_poly.pdbx_seq_one_letter_code
_entity_poly.pdbx_strand_id
1 'polypeptide(L)'
;MKTLFTAFLLFIINTNSLAAMSPRFYESEILGNWVCKDVWPGYAAFEMIRYKKDGTWNSFGELIVDFPIEEKKVKVVYSALGSGIWEIDNQNLVSMIDFIKVTNRNHPWLDEYFNMQEQFTLNEKHSEEIVVLADDYINLQPSSGKPYECFKVEI
;
A
#
# COMPACT_ATOMS: atom_id res chain seq x y z
N MET A 1 -43.29 -14.85 55.43
CA MET A 1 -41.96 -15.05 54.81
C MET A 1 -42.13 -15.76 53.47
N LYS A 2 -42.17 -15.02 52.36
CA LYS A 2 -42.01 -15.53 50.99
C LYS A 2 -41.34 -14.43 50.19
N THR A 3 -40.02 -14.46 50.09
CA THR A 3 -39.23 -13.53 49.28
C THR A 3 -39.08 -14.14 47.89
N LEU A 4 -39.77 -13.55 46.90
CA LEU A 4 -39.39 -13.66 45.50
C LEU A 4 -38.05 -12.95 45.32
N PHE A 5 -37.05 -13.67 44.78
CA PHE A 5 -35.86 -13.04 44.23
C PHE A 5 -35.87 -13.29 42.72
N THR A 6 -36.35 -12.30 41.99
CA THR A 6 -36.31 -12.23 40.53
C THR A 6 -34.89 -11.85 40.13
N ALA A 7 -34.18 -12.74 39.42
CA ALA A 7 -32.87 -12.45 38.87
C ALA A 7 -33.00 -11.47 37.69
N PHE A 8 -32.39 -10.29 37.82
CA PHE A 8 -32.29 -9.30 36.75
C PHE A 8 -30.95 -9.49 36.06
N LEU A 9 -30.94 -10.21 34.93
CA LEU A 9 -29.78 -10.31 34.04
C LEU A 9 -29.62 -8.96 33.30
N LEU A 10 -28.63 -8.17 33.71
CA LEU A 10 -28.14 -7.05 32.92
C LEU A 10 -27.28 -7.60 31.77
N PHE A 11 -27.86 -7.65 30.57
CA PHE A 11 -27.12 -7.83 29.33
C PHE A 11 -26.33 -6.54 29.06
N ILE A 12 -25.05 -6.52 29.44
CA ILE A 12 -24.14 -5.44 29.06
C ILE A 12 -23.76 -5.69 27.60
N ILE A 13 -24.39 -4.94 26.70
CA ILE A 13 -24.05 -4.96 25.28
C ILE A 13 -22.71 -4.22 25.16
N ASN A 14 -21.60 -4.96 25.09
CA ASN A 14 -20.31 -4.40 24.68
C ASN A 14 -20.39 -4.07 23.19
N THR A 15 -21.00 -2.94 22.83
CA THR A 15 -20.83 -2.36 21.50
C THR A 15 -19.45 -1.73 21.46
N ASN A 16 -18.43 -2.51 21.08
CA ASN A 16 -17.22 -1.94 20.51
C ASN A 16 -17.60 -1.32 19.17
N SER A 17 -18.12 -0.09 19.19
CA SER A 17 -18.22 0.70 17.97
C SER A 17 -16.79 1.12 17.61
N LEU A 18 -16.13 0.31 16.79
CA LEU A 18 -15.09 0.83 15.89
C LEU A 18 -15.84 1.73 14.91
N ALA A 19 -16.06 2.98 15.30
CA ALA A 19 -16.59 3.98 14.40
C ALA A 19 -15.56 4.14 13.28
N ALA A 20 -15.91 3.74 12.06
CA ALA A 20 -15.08 3.99 10.89
C ALA A 20 -14.87 5.50 10.79
N MET A 21 -13.60 5.91 10.66
CA MET A 21 -13.24 7.31 10.51
C MET A 21 -13.88 7.91 9.26
N SER A 22 -14.19 9.22 9.26
CA SER A 22 -14.82 9.84 8.10
C SER A 22 -13.87 9.85 6.89
N PRO A 23 -14.35 9.65 5.65
CA PRO A 23 -13.51 9.75 4.43
C PRO A 23 -12.69 11.03 4.35
N ARG A 24 -13.25 12.16 4.78
CA ARG A 24 -12.56 13.47 4.82
C ARG A 24 -11.30 13.49 5.68
N PHE A 25 -11.25 12.65 6.72
CA PHE A 25 -10.06 12.53 7.56
C PHE A 25 -8.95 11.82 6.78
N TYR A 26 -9.27 10.69 6.14
CA TYR A 26 -8.31 9.98 5.31
C TYR A 26 -7.78 10.85 4.16
N GLU A 27 -8.68 11.58 3.48
CA GLU A 27 -8.31 12.50 2.40
C GLU A 27 -7.35 13.62 2.83
N SER A 28 -7.42 14.09 4.08
CA SER A 28 -6.48 15.12 4.57
C SER A 28 -5.16 14.52 5.02
N GLU A 29 -5.21 13.42 5.78
CA GLU A 29 -4.02 12.86 6.42
C GLU A 29 -3.07 12.15 5.45
N ILE A 30 -3.61 11.55 4.38
CA ILE A 30 -2.81 10.86 3.37
C ILE A 30 -1.96 11.81 2.52
N LEU A 31 -2.25 13.11 2.52
CA LEU A 31 -1.51 14.08 1.73
C LEU A 31 -0.06 14.21 2.19
N GLY A 32 0.85 14.28 1.23
CA GLY A 32 2.27 14.47 1.49
C GLY A 32 3.14 13.45 0.77
N ASN A 33 4.41 13.40 1.15
CA ASN A 33 5.37 12.43 0.64
C ASN A 33 5.50 11.28 1.65
N TRP A 34 5.59 10.07 1.12
CA TRP A 34 5.67 8.84 1.88
C TRP A 34 6.78 7.97 1.32
N VAL A 35 7.49 7.28 2.19
CA VAL A 35 8.41 6.21 1.82
C VAL A 35 7.77 4.88 2.21
N CYS A 36 7.37 4.13 1.20
CA CYS A 36 6.81 2.79 1.34
C CYS A 36 7.90 1.75 1.15
N LYS A 37 7.88 0.71 1.98
CA LYS A 37 8.85 -0.39 1.94
C LYS A 37 8.11 -1.73 1.93
N ASP A 38 8.51 -2.60 1.02
CA ASP A 38 8.10 -3.99 1.03
C ASP A 38 9.30 -4.92 0.85
N VAL A 39 9.61 -5.73 1.87
CA VAL A 39 10.80 -6.59 1.88
C VAL A 39 10.43 -8.03 2.17
N TRP A 40 10.95 -8.94 1.35
CA TRP A 40 10.79 -10.38 1.44
C TRP A 40 12.10 -11.10 1.07
N PRO A 41 12.25 -12.39 1.42
CA PRO A 41 13.36 -13.19 0.91
C PRO A 41 13.38 -13.20 -0.63
N GLY A 42 14.41 -12.61 -1.23
CA GLY A 42 14.57 -12.52 -2.69
C GLY A 42 13.85 -11.37 -3.37
N TYR A 43 13.22 -10.47 -2.61
CA TYR A 43 12.53 -9.28 -3.13
C TYR A 43 12.65 -8.10 -2.16
N ALA A 44 12.92 -6.91 -2.66
CA ALA A 44 12.76 -5.69 -1.89
C ALA A 44 12.28 -4.56 -2.81
N ALA A 45 11.23 -3.87 -2.43
CA ALA A 45 10.75 -2.66 -3.07
C ALA A 45 10.80 -1.49 -2.10
N PHE A 46 11.27 -0.36 -2.61
CA PHE A 46 11.29 0.92 -1.92
C PHE A 46 10.69 1.95 -2.84
N GLU A 47 9.66 2.65 -2.39
CA GLU A 47 8.97 3.66 -3.17
C GLU A 47 8.88 4.96 -2.36
N MET A 48 9.20 6.08 -3.00
CA MET A 48 8.80 7.40 -2.53
C MET A 48 7.60 7.83 -3.36
N ILE A 49 6.43 7.91 -2.72
CA ILE A 49 5.16 8.31 -3.34
C ILE A 49 4.67 9.62 -2.73
N ARG A 50 4.11 10.49 -3.57
CA ARG A 50 3.50 11.74 -3.13
C ARG A 50 2.02 11.77 -3.51
N TYR A 51 1.13 11.80 -2.52
CA TYR A 51 -0.30 12.05 -2.73
C TYR A 51 -0.58 13.55 -2.69
N LYS A 52 -1.23 14.06 -3.75
CA LYS A 52 -1.55 15.48 -3.92
C LYS A 52 -3.04 15.72 -3.76
N LYS A 53 -3.38 16.93 -3.32
CA LYS A 53 -4.76 17.39 -3.09
C LYS A 53 -5.66 17.35 -4.34
N ASP A 54 -5.07 17.35 -5.54
CA ASP A 54 -5.80 17.27 -6.81
C ASP A 54 -6.21 15.84 -7.19
N GLY A 55 -5.97 14.85 -6.31
CA GLY A 55 -6.27 13.44 -6.56
C GLY A 55 -5.22 12.73 -7.42
N THR A 56 -4.07 13.37 -7.68
CA THR A 56 -2.95 12.72 -8.38
C THR A 56 -1.86 12.26 -7.42
N TRP A 57 -1.10 11.26 -7.83
CA TRP A 57 0.15 10.89 -7.20
C TRP A 57 1.28 10.78 -8.21
N ASN A 58 2.51 10.96 -7.72
CA ASN A 58 3.72 10.62 -8.46
C ASN A 58 4.63 9.82 -7.54
N SER A 59 5.37 8.87 -8.11
CA SER A 59 6.32 8.10 -7.34
C SER A 59 7.60 7.81 -8.10
N PHE A 60 8.63 7.52 -7.33
CA PHE A 60 9.86 6.92 -7.82
C PHE A 60 10.34 5.89 -6.82
N GLY A 61 10.98 4.83 -7.30
CA GLY A 61 11.40 3.76 -6.43
C GLY A 61 12.41 2.81 -7.05
N GLU A 62 12.86 1.88 -6.23
CA GLU A 62 13.72 0.79 -6.63
C GLU A 62 13.08 -0.55 -6.27
N LEU A 63 13.22 -1.51 -7.18
CA LEU A 63 12.79 -2.88 -7.01
C LEU A 63 14.00 -3.79 -7.20
N ILE A 64 14.31 -4.59 -6.18
CA ILE A 64 15.42 -5.53 -6.15
C ILE A 64 14.85 -6.94 -6.11
N VAL A 65 15.19 -7.77 -7.10
CA VAL A 65 14.66 -9.14 -7.21
C VAL A 65 15.81 -10.11 -7.45
N ASP A 66 15.79 -11.24 -6.73
CA ASP A 66 16.69 -12.35 -6.98
C ASP A 66 16.09 -13.25 -8.09
N PHE A 67 16.68 -13.19 -9.28
CA PHE A 67 16.30 -14.05 -10.40
C PHE A 67 17.01 -15.40 -10.32
N PRO A 68 16.29 -16.52 -10.38
CA PRO A 68 16.90 -17.83 -10.54
C PRO A 68 17.39 -17.98 -11.99
N ILE A 69 18.70 -18.14 -12.17
CA ILE A 69 19.33 -18.35 -13.47
C ILE A 69 20.24 -19.55 -13.33
N GLU A 70 19.86 -20.64 -14.00
CA GLU A 70 20.49 -21.96 -13.87
C GLU A 70 20.56 -22.39 -12.39
N GLU A 71 21.74 -22.74 -11.89
CA GLU A 71 21.97 -23.13 -10.49
C GLU A 71 22.30 -21.95 -9.55
N LYS A 72 22.23 -20.70 -10.05
CA LYS A 72 22.61 -19.49 -9.31
C LYS A 72 21.43 -18.52 -9.17
N LYS A 73 21.60 -17.55 -8.27
CA LYS A 73 20.71 -16.39 -8.13
C LYS A 73 21.46 -15.13 -8.56
N VAL A 74 20.83 -14.34 -9.41
CA VAL A 74 21.33 -13.02 -9.83
C VAL A 74 20.44 -11.94 -9.25
N LYS A 75 21.05 -10.99 -8.55
CA LYS A 75 20.33 -9.85 -7.97
C LYS A 75 20.15 -8.76 -9.02
N VAL A 76 18.92 -8.53 -9.44
CA VAL A 76 18.56 -7.53 -10.45
C VAL A 76 17.95 -6.33 -9.76
N VAL A 77 18.39 -5.14 -10.16
CA VAL A 77 17.87 -3.87 -9.63
C VAL A 77 17.15 -3.13 -10.74
N TYR A 78 15.89 -2.79 -10.51
CA TYR A 78 15.06 -1.96 -11.37
C TYR A 78 14.83 -0.61 -10.68
N SER A 79 14.81 0.47 -11.47
CA SER A 79 14.24 1.74 -11.05
C SER A 79 12.85 1.89 -11.66
N ALA A 80 11.89 2.38 -10.90
CA ALA A 80 10.53 2.69 -11.38
C ALA A 80 10.22 4.18 -11.18
N LEU A 81 9.56 4.78 -12.17
CA LEU A 81 8.99 6.13 -12.12
C LEU A 81 7.52 6.01 -12.49
N GLY A 82 6.62 6.45 -11.62
CA GLY A 82 5.18 6.28 -11.79
C GLY A 82 4.39 7.56 -11.58
N SER A 83 3.21 7.59 -12.19
CA SER A 83 2.15 8.53 -11.83
C SER A 83 0.78 7.86 -11.93
N GLY A 84 -0.19 8.53 -11.33
CA GLY A 84 -1.56 8.08 -11.39
C GLY A 84 -2.50 8.95 -10.59
N ILE A 85 -3.67 8.37 -10.32
CA ILE A 85 -4.71 8.98 -9.50
C ILE A 85 -4.96 8.16 -8.24
N TRP A 86 -5.47 8.84 -7.21
CA TRP A 86 -5.89 8.23 -5.96
C TRP A 86 -7.21 8.86 -5.49
N GLU A 87 -7.98 8.07 -4.74
CA GLU A 87 -9.16 8.50 -4.01
C GLU A 87 -9.32 7.66 -2.74
N ILE A 88 -10.11 8.15 -1.79
CA ILE A 88 -10.54 7.35 -0.64
C ILE A 88 -11.96 6.88 -0.89
N ASP A 89 -12.16 5.57 -0.88
CA ASP A 89 -13.49 4.96 -0.87
C ASP A 89 -13.70 4.22 0.46
N ASN A 90 -14.49 4.84 1.35
CA ASN A 90 -14.67 4.42 2.74
C ASN A 90 -13.35 4.38 3.52
N GLN A 91 -12.83 3.18 3.77
CA GLN A 91 -11.55 2.93 4.45
C GLN A 91 -10.48 2.41 3.48
N ASN A 92 -10.73 2.49 2.17
CA ASN A 92 -9.78 2.01 1.17
C ASN A 92 -9.09 3.16 0.47
N LEU A 93 -7.79 3.01 0.27
CA LEU A 93 -7.07 3.76 -0.74
C LEU A 93 -7.32 3.08 -2.08
N VAL A 94 -7.99 3.79 -2.98
CA VAL A 94 -8.19 3.35 -4.36
C VAL A 94 -7.21 4.09 -5.23
N SER A 95 -6.32 3.36 -5.91
CA SER A 95 -5.27 3.92 -6.75
C SER A 95 -5.35 3.35 -8.17
N MET A 96 -4.90 4.13 -9.14
CA MET A 96 -4.78 3.72 -10.53
C MET A 96 -3.51 4.31 -11.12
N ILE A 97 -2.69 3.47 -11.74
CA ILE A 97 -1.47 3.88 -12.44
C ILE A 97 -1.86 4.31 -13.86
N ASP A 98 -1.55 5.55 -14.24
CA ASP A 98 -1.76 6.04 -15.62
C ASP A 98 -0.48 5.96 -16.46
N PHE A 99 0.67 6.03 -15.80
CA PHE A 99 1.99 5.96 -16.40
C PHE A 99 2.96 5.27 -15.44
N ILE A 100 3.77 4.37 -16.01
CA ILE A 100 4.94 3.86 -15.32
C ILE A 100 6.07 3.62 -16.31
N LYS A 101 7.29 3.93 -15.88
CA LYS A 101 8.52 3.59 -16.57
C LYS A 101 9.43 2.80 -15.65
N VAL A 102 9.73 1.58 -16.03
CA VAL A 102 10.65 0.68 -15.34
C VAL A 102 11.93 0.56 -16.14
N THR A 103 13.07 0.50 -15.46
CA THR A 103 14.38 0.38 -16.12
C THR A 103 15.27 -0.54 -15.32
N ASN A 104 15.74 -1.62 -15.95
CA ASN A 104 16.75 -2.49 -15.38
C ASN A 104 18.10 -1.77 -15.32
N ARG A 105 18.70 -1.72 -14.13
CA ARG A 105 19.87 -0.90 -13.83
C ARG A 105 21.19 -1.64 -13.97
N ASN A 106 21.18 -2.96 -13.84
CA ASN A 106 22.42 -3.75 -13.72
C ASN A 106 22.48 -5.00 -14.60
N HIS A 107 21.37 -5.48 -15.16
CA HIS A 107 21.31 -6.64 -16.05
C HIS A 107 20.32 -6.43 -17.21
N PRO A 108 20.47 -5.37 -18.04
CA PRO A 108 19.47 -5.00 -19.05
C PRO A 108 19.17 -6.09 -20.08
N TRP A 109 20.10 -7.04 -20.30
CA TRP A 109 19.88 -8.20 -21.16
C TRP A 109 18.74 -9.12 -20.67
N LEU A 110 18.39 -9.08 -19.38
CA LEU A 110 17.26 -9.85 -18.85
C LEU A 110 15.92 -9.34 -19.34
N ASP A 111 15.82 -8.08 -19.76
CA ASP A 111 14.55 -7.49 -20.21
C ASP A 111 14.06 -8.14 -21.53
N GLU A 112 14.94 -8.82 -22.27
CA GLU A 112 14.58 -9.63 -23.45
C GLU A 112 13.79 -10.90 -23.08
N TYR A 113 13.95 -11.39 -21.85
CA TYR A 113 13.34 -12.62 -21.37
C TYR A 113 12.25 -12.37 -20.33
N PHE A 114 12.44 -11.33 -19.52
CA PHE A 114 11.51 -10.91 -18.48
C PHE A 114 11.47 -9.40 -18.41
N ASN A 115 10.47 -8.82 -19.06
CA ASN A 115 10.26 -7.39 -19.07
C ASN A 115 9.45 -6.95 -17.85
N MET A 116 10.13 -6.35 -16.86
CA MET A 116 9.47 -5.88 -15.64
C MET A 116 8.43 -4.78 -15.91
N GLN A 117 8.60 -3.99 -16.98
CA GLN A 117 7.61 -2.97 -17.37
C GLN A 117 6.23 -3.60 -17.64
N GLU A 118 6.19 -4.80 -18.20
CA GLU A 118 4.94 -5.48 -18.60
C GLU A 118 4.20 -6.11 -17.43
N GLN A 119 4.79 -6.12 -16.23
CA GLN A 119 4.16 -6.66 -15.02
C GLN A 119 3.20 -5.66 -14.36
N PHE A 120 3.16 -4.42 -14.83
CA PHE A 120 2.27 -3.37 -14.32
C PHE A 120 1.06 -3.21 -15.23
N THR A 121 -0.14 -3.35 -14.68
CA THR A 121 -1.37 -3.03 -15.39
C THR A 121 -1.69 -1.54 -15.25
N LEU A 122 -1.89 -0.88 -16.37
CA LEU A 122 -2.27 0.55 -16.42
C LEU A 122 -3.78 0.71 -16.51
N ASN A 123 -4.28 1.82 -15.96
CA ASN A 123 -5.69 2.22 -16.03
C ASN A 123 -6.67 1.23 -15.38
N GLU A 124 -6.17 0.41 -14.45
CA GLU A 124 -6.97 -0.45 -13.60
C GLU A 124 -6.97 0.10 -12.17
N LYS A 125 -8.15 0.15 -11.54
CA LYS A 125 -8.28 0.60 -10.15
C LYS A 125 -7.92 -0.56 -9.22
N HIS A 126 -6.95 -0.33 -8.35
CA HIS A 126 -6.61 -1.22 -7.25
C HIS A 126 -7.09 -0.61 -5.94
N SER A 127 -7.61 -1.45 -5.04
CA SER A 127 -8.15 -1.04 -3.75
C SER A 127 -7.38 -1.74 -2.64
N GLU A 128 -6.93 -0.94 -1.67
CA GLU A 128 -6.14 -1.39 -0.53
C GLU A 128 -6.78 -0.86 0.75
N GLU A 129 -6.98 -1.73 1.73
CA GLU A 129 -7.55 -1.35 3.01
C GLU A 129 -6.52 -0.54 3.81
N ILE A 130 -6.95 0.61 4.33
CA ILE A 130 -6.18 1.42 5.25
C ILE A 130 -6.38 0.86 6.66
N VAL A 131 -5.45 -0.01 7.07
CA VAL A 131 -5.47 -0.64 8.40
C VAL A 131 -5.13 0.38 9.49
N VAL A 132 -4.16 1.24 9.21
CA VAL A 132 -3.74 2.33 10.08
C VAL A 132 -3.42 3.55 9.23
N LEU A 133 -3.92 4.72 9.66
CA LEU A 133 -3.47 6.03 9.18
C LEU A 133 -3.23 6.94 10.37
N ALA A 134 -1.98 7.39 10.51
CA ALA A 134 -1.52 8.35 11.50
C ALA A 134 -0.69 9.45 10.81
N ASP A 135 -0.34 10.49 11.56
CA ASP A 135 0.36 11.68 11.06
C ASP A 135 1.65 11.34 10.31
N ASP A 136 2.37 10.27 10.68
CA ASP A 136 3.66 9.86 10.14
C ASP A 136 3.72 8.42 9.62
N TYR A 137 2.62 7.67 9.69
CA TYR A 137 2.58 6.24 9.39
C TYR A 137 1.29 5.80 8.69
N ILE A 138 1.44 4.96 7.66
CA ILE A 138 0.34 4.25 7.02
C ILE A 138 0.65 2.75 6.99
N ASN A 139 -0.34 1.93 7.30
CA ASN A 139 -0.35 0.51 6.99
C ASN A 139 -1.46 0.21 5.99
N LEU A 140 -1.07 -0.34 4.84
CA LEU A 140 -1.98 -0.67 3.74
C LEU A 140 -2.03 -2.19 3.57
N GLN A 141 -3.24 -2.75 3.46
CA GLN A 141 -3.48 -4.15 3.19
C GLN A 141 -4.09 -4.30 1.79
N PRO A 142 -3.33 -4.80 0.80
CA PRO A 142 -3.87 -5.09 -0.52
C PRO A 142 -4.83 -6.29 -0.50
N SER A 143 -5.71 -6.39 -1.50
CA SER A 143 -6.62 -7.53 -1.67
C SER A 143 -5.91 -8.87 -1.85
N SER A 144 -4.66 -8.83 -2.34
CA SER A 144 -3.76 -9.97 -2.43
C SER A 144 -2.37 -9.56 -1.98
N GLY A 145 -1.72 -10.38 -1.14
CA GLY A 145 -0.42 -10.07 -0.55
C GLY A 145 -0.50 -9.74 0.95
N LYS A 146 0.64 -9.33 1.52
CA LYS A 146 0.73 -8.93 2.93
C LYS A 146 0.54 -7.41 3.07
N PRO A 147 0.28 -6.92 4.28
CA PRO A 147 0.29 -5.49 4.52
C PRO A 147 1.72 -4.92 4.44
N TYR A 148 1.84 -3.70 3.92
CA TYR A 148 3.08 -2.96 3.85
C TYR A 148 2.95 -1.60 4.51
N GLU A 149 4.10 -1.00 4.81
CA GLU A 149 4.20 0.19 5.63
C GLU A 149 4.77 1.36 4.83
N CYS A 150 4.20 2.53 5.08
CA CYS A 150 4.69 3.79 4.55
C CYS A 150 4.94 4.78 5.70
N PHE A 151 6.03 5.53 5.60
CA PHE A 151 6.42 6.53 6.59
C PHE A 151 6.46 7.90 5.96
N LYS A 152 5.88 8.91 6.61
CA LYS A 152 5.83 10.26 6.07
C LYS A 152 7.22 10.86 6.06
N VAL A 153 7.52 11.60 5.00
CA VAL A 153 8.79 12.33 4.87
C VAL A 153 8.53 13.78 4.46
N GLU A 154 9.23 14.69 5.13
CA GLU A 154 9.30 16.10 4.74
C GLU A 154 10.45 16.27 3.74
N ILE A 155 10.17 16.94 2.61
CA ILE A 155 11.12 17.21 1.52
C ILE A 155 11.13 18.70 1.24
#